data_AF-A0A926ITW8-F1
#
_entry.id   AF-A0A926ITW8-F1
#
_cell.length_a   1.000
_cell.length_b   1.000
_cell.length_c   1.000
_cell.angle_alpha   90.00
_cell.angle_beta   90.00
_cell.angle_gamma   90.00
#
_symmetry.space_group_name_H-M   'P 1'
#
loop_
_entity.id
_entity.type
_entity.pdbx_description
1 polymer ?
#
loop_
_entity_poly.entity_id
_entity_poly.type
_entity_poly.pdbx_seq_one_letter_code
_entity_poly.pdbx_strand_id
1 'polypeptide(L)'
;MAISELKRSPDFRPSVLIVDEGSFVDTLRFNELLQIAEATETRLVLSGDRKQLESVDAGKPFAQAQDHRAEKAELTKILRQKNENIKQAVYDLLDRRVRPAFEKSDVREVPRVGRDPATQEEMVSHAVDLYFEGDKLQRDNTYLIVTTNKEAQQANAEVHARRIELGEVSEDTVKCQYLKGKV
;
A
#
# COMPACT_ATOMS: atom_id res chain seq x y z
N MET A 1 27.90 -9.97 11.38
CA MET A 1 27.75 -10.84 12.56
C MET A 1 26.83 -11.98 12.18
N ALA A 2 27.25 -13.21 12.41
CA ALA A 2 26.33 -14.33 12.32
C ALA A 2 25.27 -14.22 13.43
N ILE A 3 24.04 -14.67 13.19
CA ILE A 3 22.96 -14.64 14.19
C ILE A 3 23.39 -15.35 15.50
N SER A 4 24.26 -16.37 15.39
CA SER A 4 24.89 -17.07 16.51
C SER A 4 25.83 -16.22 17.37
N GLU A 5 26.35 -15.11 16.86
CA GLU A 5 27.22 -14.17 17.60
C GLU A 5 26.41 -13.17 18.43
N LEU A 6 25.15 -12.90 18.06
CA LEU A 6 24.29 -11.91 18.73
C LEU A 6 24.00 -12.31 20.18
N LYS A 7 23.73 -13.60 20.42
CA LYS A 7 23.54 -14.19 21.77
C LYS A 7 24.78 -14.11 22.66
N ARG A 8 25.97 -14.03 22.06
CA ARG A 8 27.24 -13.97 22.81
C ARG A 8 27.63 -12.54 23.18
N SER A 9 26.88 -11.55 22.70
CA SER A 9 27.06 -10.18 23.13
C SER A 9 26.65 -10.05 24.61
N PRO A 10 27.51 -9.51 25.48
CA PRO A 10 27.16 -9.25 26.88
C PRO A 10 25.99 -8.26 27.05
N ASP A 11 25.62 -7.54 25.98
CA ASP A 11 24.50 -6.60 25.96
C ASP A 11 23.18 -7.22 25.47
N PHE A 12 23.16 -8.52 25.12
CA PHE A 12 21.95 -9.17 24.64
C PHE A 12 20.91 -9.29 25.76
N ARG A 13 19.76 -8.63 25.59
CA ARG A 13 18.61 -8.72 26.49
C ARG A 13 17.47 -9.43 25.77
N PRO A 14 16.62 -10.21 26.48
CA PRO A 14 15.40 -10.75 25.91
C PRO A 14 14.62 -9.62 25.24
N SER A 15 14.45 -9.74 23.93
CA SER A 15 13.91 -8.67 23.10
C SER A 15 12.61 -9.14 22.45
N VAL A 16 11.82 -8.18 21.98
CA VAL A 16 10.64 -8.42 21.17
C VAL A 16 10.94 -7.88 19.78
N LEU A 17 10.77 -8.72 18.77
CA LEU A 17 10.85 -8.31 17.37
C LEU A 17 9.44 -8.09 16.85
N ILE A 18 9.12 -6.83 16.55
CA ILE A 18 7.83 -6.45 15.98
C ILE A 18 8.03 -6.20 14.49
N VAL A 19 7.27 -6.91 13.66
CA VAL A 19 7.24 -6.71 12.21
C VAL A 19 5.88 -6.13 11.87
N ASP A 20 5.87 -4.88 11.42
CA ASP A 20 4.67 -4.24 10.87
C ASP A 20 4.51 -4.57 9.38
N GLU A 21 3.28 -4.51 8.88
CA GLU A 21 2.92 -4.94 7.52
C GLU A 21 3.36 -6.38 7.19
N GLY A 22 3.26 -7.27 8.18
CA GLY A 22 3.63 -8.68 8.10
C GLY A 22 2.88 -9.48 7.03
N SER A 23 1.74 -8.99 6.55
CA SER A 23 0.99 -9.56 5.42
C SER A 23 1.77 -9.58 4.11
N PHE A 24 2.76 -8.70 3.95
CA PHE A 24 3.63 -8.64 2.77
C PHE A 24 4.86 -9.55 2.86
N VAL A 25 5.15 -10.13 4.03
CA VAL A 25 6.32 -10.99 4.22
C VAL A 25 6.11 -12.32 3.51
N ASP A 26 7.00 -12.63 2.57
CA ASP A 26 7.01 -13.91 1.86
C ASP A 26 7.46 -15.08 2.74
N THR A 27 7.28 -16.30 2.24
CA THR A 27 7.58 -17.52 3.00
C THR A 27 9.06 -17.65 3.39
N LEU A 28 9.99 -17.22 2.52
CA LEU A 28 11.43 -17.33 2.77
C LEU A 28 11.85 -16.37 3.89
N ARG A 29 11.45 -15.10 3.79
CA ARG A 29 11.71 -14.07 4.80
C ARG A 29 11.04 -14.40 6.12
N PHE A 30 9.83 -14.94 6.08
CA PHE A 30 9.17 -15.41 7.28
C PHE A 30 9.97 -16.49 8.01
N ASN A 31 10.50 -17.46 7.26
CA ASN A 31 11.34 -18.51 7.83
C ASN A 31 12.66 -17.94 8.41
N GLU A 32 13.29 -16.97 7.74
CA GLU A 32 14.46 -16.26 8.29
C GLU A 32 14.13 -15.55 9.61
N LEU A 33 12.97 -14.88 9.69
CA LEU A 33 12.50 -14.24 10.93
C LEU A 33 12.29 -15.24 12.06
N LEU A 34 11.72 -16.42 11.77
CA LEU A 34 11.57 -17.49 12.73
C LEU A 34 12.93 -18.00 13.23
N GLN A 35 13.89 -18.22 12.32
CA GLN A 35 15.24 -18.65 12.68
C GLN A 35 15.96 -17.61 13.55
N ILE A 36 15.80 -16.32 13.25
CA ILE A 36 16.32 -15.23 14.09
C ILE A 36 15.68 -15.28 15.46
N ALA A 37 14.35 -15.37 15.53
CA ALA A 37 13.61 -15.40 16.79
C ALA A 37 14.03 -16.59 17.67
N GLU A 38 14.15 -17.80 17.08
CA GLU A 38 14.60 -19.00 17.78
C GLU A 38 16.07 -18.88 18.22
N ALA A 39 16.95 -18.49 17.32
CA ALA A 39 18.38 -18.36 17.60
C ALA A 39 18.69 -17.23 18.59
N THR A 40 17.77 -16.30 18.83
CA THR A 40 17.94 -15.20 19.81
C THR A 40 17.02 -15.32 21.02
N GLU A 41 16.12 -16.32 21.09
CA GLU A 41 15.07 -16.42 22.12
C GLU A 41 14.22 -15.14 22.23
N THR A 42 13.98 -14.50 21.08
CA THR A 42 13.21 -13.27 20.96
C THR A 42 11.75 -13.59 20.66
N ARG A 43 10.81 -12.86 21.28
CA ARG A 43 9.40 -12.98 20.91
C ARG A 43 9.16 -12.28 19.58
N LEU A 44 8.72 -13.01 18.55
CA LEU A 44 8.28 -12.45 17.28
C LEU A 44 6.79 -12.05 17.38
N VAL A 45 6.48 -10.80 17.06
CA VAL A 45 5.12 -10.26 16.97
C VAL A 45 4.93 -9.70 15.57
N LEU A 46 3.85 -10.13 14.90
CA LEU A 46 3.52 -9.69 13.56
C LEU A 46 2.27 -8.81 13.63
N SER A 47 2.35 -7.62 13.05
CA SER A 47 1.24 -6.69 12.83
C SER A 47 0.99 -6.60 11.33
N GLY A 48 -0.27 -6.53 10.92
CA GLY A 48 -0.65 -6.42 9.51
C GLY A 48 -2.11 -6.75 9.27
N ASP A 49 -2.57 -6.52 8.05
CA ASP A 49 -3.95 -6.79 7.64
C ASP A 49 -4.01 -8.04 6.75
N ARG A 50 -4.72 -9.06 7.21
CA ARG A 50 -4.92 -10.31 6.46
C ARG A 50 -5.64 -10.10 5.12
N LYS A 51 -6.50 -9.07 5.03
CA LYS A 51 -7.30 -8.77 3.84
C LYS A 51 -6.61 -7.80 2.88
N GLN A 52 -5.47 -7.21 3.25
CA GLN A 52 -4.67 -6.38 2.35
C GLN A 52 -3.99 -7.22 1.27
N LEU A 53 -3.44 -6.53 0.26
CA LEU A 53 -2.70 -7.14 -0.83
C LEU A 53 -1.65 -8.09 -0.28
N GLU A 54 -1.63 -9.30 -0.83
CA GLU A 54 -0.74 -10.36 -0.42
C GLU A 54 0.69 -10.05 -0.89
N SER A 55 1.67 -10.73 -0.30
CA SER A 55 3.03 -10.69 -0.82
C SER A 55 3.03 -10.97 -2.33
N VAL A 56 3.84 -10.24 -3.08
CA VAL A 56 4.04 -10.47 -4.51
C VAL A 56 4.74 -11.82 -4.74
N ASP A 57 5.53 -12.25 -3.76
CA ASP A 57 6.29 -13.51 -3.77
C ASP A 57 5.48 -14.70 -3.23
N ALA A 58 6.04 -15.90 -3.33
CA ALA A 58 5.31 -17.14 -3.07
C ALA A 58 4.90 -17.34 -1.60
N GLY A 59 3.60 -17.61 -1.40
CA GLY A 59 3.00 -18.08 -0.16
C GLY A 59 2.41 -16.97 0.73
N LYS A 60 1.70 -17.39 1.79
CA LYS A 60 0.94 -16.48 2.67
C LYS A 60 1.21 -16.81 4.14
N PRO A 61 2.48 -16.74 4.59
CA PRO A 61 2.85 -17.24 5.92
C PRO A 61 2.14 -16.48 7.05
N PHE A 62 1.86 -15.18 6.88
CA PHE A 62 1.08 -14.40 7.85
C PHE A 62 -0.34 -14.94 8.03
N ALA A 63 -1.05 -15.23 6.93
CA ALA A 63 -2.39 -15.81 6.99
C ALA A 63 -2.35 -17.24 7.53
N GLN A 64 -1.38 -18.05 7.09
CA GLN A 64 -1.19 -19.42 7.55
C GLN A 64 -0.88 -19.49 9.05
N ALA A 65 -0.03 -18.61 9.57
CA ALA A 65 0.28 -18.53 11.00
C ALA A 65 -0.99 -18.24 11.83
N GLN A 66 -1.84 -17.32 11.36
CA GLN A 66 -3.13 -17.05 12.00
C GLN A 66 -4.13 -18.21 11.91
N ASP A 67 -4.06 -19.03 10.86
CA ASP A 67 -4.89 -20.23 10.71
C ASP A 67 -4.42 -21.38 11.60
N HIS A 68 -3.13 -21.42 11.92
CA HIS A 68 -2.49 -22.52 12.63
C HIS A 68 -1.92 -22.07 13.98
N ARG A 69 -2.80 -21.99 14.98
CA ARG A 69 -2.53 -21.90 16.44
C ARG A 69 -1.67 -20.74 16.94
N ALA A 70 -1.22 -19.81 16.10
CA ALA A 70 -0.61 -18.59 16.61
C ALA A 70 -1.66 -17.81 17.43
N GLU A 71 -1.26 -17.35 18.62
CA GLU A 71 -2.08 -16.44 19.40
C GLU A 71 -2.32 -15.17 18.56
N LYS A 72 -3.59 -14.80 18.37
CA LYS A 72 -3.96 -13.64 17.57
C LYS A 72 -4.86 -12.70 18.38
N ALA A 73 -4.64 -11.41 18.16
CA ALA A 73 -5.55 -10.35 18.60
C ALA A 73 -6.05 -9.63 17.36
N GLU A 74 -7.36 -9.38 17.29
CA GLU A 74 -7.98 -8.68 16.16
C GLU A 74 -8.44 -7.28 16.61
N LEU A 75 -8.02 -6.27 15.87
CA LEU A 75 -8.47 -4.89 16.06
C LEU A 75 -9.72 -4.64 15.23
N THR A 76 -10.88 -4.60 15.87
CA THR A 76 -12.19 -4.47 15.20
C THR A 76 -12.72 -3.04 15.12
N LYS A 77 -12.10 -2.11 15.86
CA LYS A 77 -12.57 -0.73 15.98
C LYS A 77 -11.76 0.23 15.10
N ILE A 78 -12.45 0.93 14.21
CA ILE A 78 -11.86 1.99 13.38
C ILE A 78 -11.77 3.29 14.19
N LEU A 79 -10.55 3.80 14.36
CA LEU A 79 -10.27 5.06 15.07
C LEU A 79 -9.74 6.18 14.16
N ARG A 80 -9.28 5.85 12.95
CA ARG A 80 -8.63 6.81 12.03
C ARG A 80 -9.63 7.81 11.45
N GLN A 81 -10.78 7.33 10.99
CA GLN A 81 -11.84 8.17 10.43
C GLN A 81 -12.65 8.83 11.55
N LYS A 82 -12.55 10.16 11.66
CA LYS A 82 -13.34 10.96 12.61
C LYS A 82 -14.74 11.29 12.11
N ASN A 83 -14.94 11.29 10.79
CA ASN A 83 -16.24 11.49 10.18
C ASN A 83 -17.03 10.17 10.18
N GLU A 84 -18.20 10.16 10.81
CA GLU A 84 -19.01 8.94 10.97
C GLU A 84 -19.55 8.41 9.62
N ASN A 85 -19.81 9.25 8.62
CA ASN A 85 -20.22 8.79 7.29
C ASN A 85 -19.10 8.02 6.59
N ILE A 86 -17.88 8.57 6.59
CA ILE A 86 -16.70 7.92 6.00
C ILE A 86 -16.36 6.64 6.76
N LYS A 87 -16.47 6.66 8.09
CA LYS A 87 -16.27 5.47 8.92
C LYS A 87 -17.28 4.37 8.58
N GLN A 88 -18.55 4.74 8.38
CA GLN A 88 -19.58 3.79 7.95
C GLN A 88 -19.32 3.28 6.52
N ALA A 89 -18.81 4.12 5.62
CA ALA A 89 -18.38 3.68 4.28
C ALA A 89 -17.28 2.62 4.37
N VAL A 90 -16.30 2.79 5.27
CA VAL A 90 -15.25 1.78 5.48
C VAL A 90 -15.83 0.47 6.03
N TYR A 91 -16.76 0.51 6.99
CA TYR A 91 -17.46 -0.69 7.46
C TYR A 91 -18.23 -1.39 6.33
N ASP A 92 -18.91 -0.62 5.48
CA ASP A 92 -19.61 -1.17 4.32
C ASP A 92 -18.64 -1.87 3.34
N LEU A 93 -17.44 -1.32 3.11
CA LEU A 93 -16.40 -1.97 2.30
C LEU A 93 -15.88 -3.26 2.94
N LEU A 94 -15.67 -3.28 4.26
CA LEU A 94 -15.26 -4.49 5.00
C LEU A 94 -16.30 -5.62 4.88
N ASP A 95 -17.58 -5.26 4.76
CA ASP A 95 -18.73 -6.15 4.52
C ASP A 95 -19.00 -6.44 3.03
N ARG A 96 -18.14 -5.97 2.12
CA ARG A 96 -18.30 -6.07 0.66
C ARG A 96 -19.55 -5.36 0.09
N ARG A 97 -20.12 -4.41 0.83
CA ARG A 97 -21.24 -3.55 0.40
C ARG A 97 -20.71 -2.31 -0.32
N VAL A 98 -20.26 -2.49 -1.56
CA VAL A 98 -19.57 -1.43 -2.35
C VAL A 98 -20.47 -0.22 -2.63
N ARG A 99 -21.67 -0.41 -3.20
CA ARG A 99 -22.54 0.73 -3.57
C ARG A 99 -22.90 1.63 -2.38
N PRO A 100 -23.37 1.07 -1.23
CA PRO A 100 -23.61 1.88 -0.03
C PRO A 100 -22.37 2.63 0.48
N ALA A 101 -21.17 2.07 0.34
CA ALA A 101 -19.95 2.75 0.75
C ALA A 101 -19.65 3.98 -0.11
N PHE A 102 -19.87 3.88 -1.42
CA PHE A 102 -19.68 4.99 -2.35
C PHE A 102 -20.71 6.10 -2.13
N GLU A 103 -21.98 5.76 -1.88
CA GLU A 103 -23.04 6.73 -1.55
C GLU A 103 -22.76 7.54 -0.28
N LYS A 104 -21.98 6.97 0.65
CA LYS A 104 -21.60 7.62 1.92
C LYS A 104 -20.28 8.38 1.85
N SER A 105 -19.62 8.34 0.70
CA SER A 105 -18.33 8.98 0.45
C SER A 105 -18.51 10.08 -0.59
N ASP A 106 -17.67 11.11 -0.54
CA ASP A 106 -17.65 12.14 -1.58
C ASP A 106 -16.91 11.59 -2.81
N VAL A 107 -17.61 10.84 -3.63
CA VAL A 107 -17.06 10.15 -4.81
C VAL A 107 -17.66 10.73 -6.08
N ARG A 108 -16.79 11.24 -6.96
CA ARG A 108 -17.13 11.43 -8.37
C ARG A 108 -16.86 10.14 -9.13
N GLU A 109 -17.92 9.49 -9.60
CA GLU A 109 -17.81 8.37 -10.51
C GLU A 109 -17.60 8.88 -11.94
N VAL A 110 -16.49 8.47 -12.55
CA VAL A 110 -16.25 8.66 -13.99
C VAL A 110 -16.73 7.40 -14.69
N PRO A 111 -17.76 7.45 -15.55
CA PRO A 111 -18.27 6.26 -16.21
C PRO A 111 -17.21 5.67 -17.13
N ARG A 112 -16.94 4.37 -16.94
CA ARG A 112 -16.06 3.62 -17.83
C ARG A 112 -16.72 3.44 -19.19
N VAL A 113 -16.14 4.04 -20.22
CA VAL A 113 -16.60 3.85 -21.61
C VAL A 113 -15.92 2.60 -22.14
N GLY A 114 -16.54 1.42 -22.06
CA GLY A 114 -16.01 0.20 -22.71
C GLY A 114 -14.72 -0.40 -22.11
N ARG A 115 -14.09 -1.31 -22.85
CA ARG A 115 -12.87 -2.06 -22.46
C ARG A 115 -11.72 -1.92 -23.46
N ASP A 116 -11.84 -0.99 -24.40
CA ASP A 116 -10.84 -0.77 -25.43
C ASP A 116 -9.62 -0.06 -24.81
N PRO A 117 -8.36 -0.43 -25.17
CA PRO A 117 -7.19 0.34 -24.79
C PRO A 117 -7.31 1.86 -25.00
N ALA A 118 -7.94 2.30 -26.09
CA ALA A 118 -8.15 3.73 -26.35
C ALA A 118 -9.00 4.38 -25.24
N THR A 119 -10.06 3.69 -24.82
CA THR A 119 -10.93 4.17 -23.74
C THR A 119 -10.26 4.16 -22.37
N GLN A 120 -9.23 3.31 -22.18
CA GLN A 120 -8.44 3.28 -20.96
C GLN A 120 -7.45 4.44 -20.88
N GLU A 121 -6.83 4.78 -22.01
CA GLU A 121 -5.96 5.96 -22.11
C GLU A 121 -6.77 7.25 -21.87
N GLU A 122 -7.99 7.34 -22.40
CA GLU A 122 -8.92 8.45 -22.12
C GLU A 122 -9.30 8.55 -20.64
N MET A 123 -9.53 7.42 -19.95
CA MET A 123 -9.83 7.42 -18.52
C MET A 123 -8.68 7.97 -17.68
N VAL A 124 -7.44 7.64 -18.03
CA VAL A 124 -6.26 8.15 -17.33
C VAL A 124 -6.17 9.67 -17.49
N SER A 125 -6.30 10.17 -18.71
CA SER A 125 -6.26 11.62 -18.96
C SER A 125 -7.41 12.35 -18.26
N HIS A 126 -8.62 11.78 -18.23
CA HIS A 126 -9.73 12.37 -17.48
C HIS A 126 -9.47 12.40 -15.96
N ALA A 127 -8.83 11.37 -15.41
CA ALA A 127 -8.44 11.39 -13.99
C ALA A 127 -7.37 12.46 -13.71
N VAL A 128 -6.46 12.70 -14.67
CA VAL A 128 -5.50 13.81 -14.60
C VAL A 128 -6.23 15.16 -14.69
N ASP A 129 -7.23 15.32 -15.55
CA ASP A 129 -8.05 16.54 -15.62
C ASP A 129 -8.69 16.86 -14.26
N LEU A 130 -9.35 15.88 -13.65
CA LEU A 130 -9.95 16.02 -12.32
C LEU A 130 -8.92 16.38 -11.25
N TYR A 131 -7.70 15.83 -11.33
CA TYR A 131 -6.61 16.20 -10.44
C TYR A 131 -6.23 17.69 -10.59
N PHE A 132 -6.23 18.23 -11.82
CA PHE A 132 -5.93 19.64 -12.08
C PHE A 132 -7.08 20.63 -11.82
N GLU A 133 -8.30 20.15 -11.53
CA GLU A 133 -9.38 21.03 -11.04
C GLU A 133 -9.07 21.63 -9.66
N GLY A 134 -8.29 20.92 -8.84
CA GLY A 134 -7.85 21.40 -7.53
C GLY A 134 -6.69 22.40 -7.64
N ASP A 135 -6.58 23.30 -6.67
CA ASP A 135 -5.42 24.17 -6.53
C ASP A 135 -4.15 23.39 -6.18
N LYS A 136 -2.99 24.06 -6.19
CA LYS A 136 -1.70 23.39 -5.92
C LYS A 136 -1.68 22.69 -4.56
N LEU A 137 -2.26 23.29 -3.52
CA LEU A 137 -2.27 22.71 -2.18
C LEU A 137 -3.14 21.46 -2.12
N GLN A 138 -4.30 21.47 -2.79
CA GLN A 138 -5.16 20.30 -2.92
C GLN A 138 -4.46 19.17 -3.68
N ARG A 139 -3.78 19.50 -4.78
CA ARG A 139 -3.02 18.54 -5.60
C ARG A 139 -1.87 17.90 -4.85
N ASP A 140 -1.12 18.68 -4.08
CA ASP A 140 0.00 18.17 -3.26
C ASP A 140 -0.48 17.20 -2.15
N ASN A 141 -1.77 17.26 -1.78
CA ASN A 141 -2.39 16.37 -0.79
C ASN A 141 -3.29 15.29 -1.41
N THR A 142 -3.29 15.15 -2.74
CA THR A 142 -4.14 14.19 -3.46
C THR A 142 -3.28 13.12 -4.11
N TYR A 143 -3.63 11.85 -3.88
CA TYR A 143 -3.01 10.72 -4.57
C TYR A 143 -3.80 10.36 -5.83
N LEU A 144 -3.10 10.19 -6.95
CA LEU A 144 -3.65 9.58 -8.16
C LEU A 144 -3.21 8.12 -8.22
N ILE A 145 -4.17 7.20 -8.12
CA ILE A 145 -3.91 5.75 -8.10
C ILE A 145 -4.49 5.12 -9.36
N VAL A 146 -3.67 4.30 -10.03
CA VAL A 146 -4.00 3.57 -11.25
C VAL A 146 -3.62 2.09 -11.09
N THR A 147 -4.12 1.25 -11.99
CA THR A 147 -4.00 -0.21 -11.83
C THR A 147 -2.71 -0.79 -12.39
N THR A 148 -2.14 -0.16 -13.42
CA THR A 148 -0.97 -0.69 -14.14
C THR A 148 0.18 0.32 -14.19
N ASN A 149 1.40 -0.22 -14.33
CA ASN A 149 2.59 0.60 -14.53
C ASN A 149 2.55 1.43 -15.82
N LYS A 150 1.85 0.95 -16.87
CA LYS A 150 1.68 1.70 -18.12
C LYS A 150 0.83 2.96 -17.87
N GLU A 151 -0.32 2.79 -17.22
CA GLU A 151 -1.18 3.92 -16.84
C GLU A 151 -0.45 4.89 -15.90
N ALA A 152 0.35 4.37 -14.96
CA ALA A 152 1.09 5.23 -14.03
C ALA A 152 2.13 6.08 -14.76
N GLN A 153 2.80 5.52 -15.76
CA GLN A 153 3.74 6.27 -16.60
C GLN A 153 3.02 7.33 -17.44
N GLN A 154 1.87 7.00 -18.02
CA GLN A 154 1.05 7.95 -18.77
C GLN A 154 0.60 9.11 -17.87
N ALA A 155 -0.02 8.80 -16.73
CA ALA A 155 -0.50 9.80 -15.78
C ALA A 155 0.64 10.70 -15.28
N ASN A 156 1.78 10.12 -14.90
CA ASN A 156 2.94 10.88 -14.43
C ASN A 156 3.51 11.80 -15.53
N ALA A 157 3.57 11.32 -16.78
CA ALA A 157 4.06 12.13 -17.89
C ALA A 157 3.14 13.34 -18.15
N GLU A 158 1.83 13.12 -18.16
CA GLU A 158 0.82 14.16 -18.37
C GLU A 158 0.81 15.18 -17.22
N VAL A 159 0.84 14.71 -15.97
CA VAL A 159 0.94 15.57 -14.78
C VAL A 159 2.23 16.40 -14.81
N HIS A 160 3.36 15.79 -15.18
CA HIS A 160 4.63 16.50 -15.23
C HIS A 160 4.63 17.60 -16.29
N ALA A 161 4.11 17.33 -17.49
CA ALA A 161 3.99 18.31 -18.56
C ALA A 161 3.15 19.53 -18.14
N ARG A 162 1.97 19.30 -17.57
CA ARG A 162 1.10 20.39 -17.09
C ARG A 162 1.73 21.21 -15.95
N ARG A 163 2.47 20.56 -15.05
CA ARG A 163 3.18 21.28 -13.97
C ARG A 163 4.31 22.17 -14.50
N ILE A 164 4.94 21.79 -15.60
CA ILE A 164 5.91 22.64 -16.32
C ILE A 164 5.20 23.85 -16.93
N GLU A 165 4.09 23.64 -17.64
CA GLU A 165 3.29 24.73 -18.24
C GLU A 165 2.80 25.75 -17.20
N LEU A 166 2.47 25.27 -15.99
CA LEU A 166 2.07 26.11 -14.86
C LEU A 166 3.26 26.79 -14.14
N GLY A 167 4.50 26.49 -14.53
CA GLY A 167 5.72 27.03 -13.89
C GLY A 167 6.00 26.46 -12.49
N GLU A 168 5.37 25.35 -12.12
CA GLU A 168 5.55 24.70 -10.82
C GLU A 168 6.80 23.81 -10.77
N VAL A 169 7.31 23.42 -11.94
CA VAL A 169 8.50 22.59 -12.13
C VAL A 169 9.30 23.20 -13.30
N SER A 170 10.63 23.22 -13.19
CA SER A 170 11.49 23.71 -14.27
C SER A 170 11.41 22.82 -15.51
N GLU A 171 11.57 23.43 -16.69
CA GLU A 171 11.79 22.72 -17.96
C GLU A 171 13.14 21.99 -18.00
N ASP A 172 14.06 22.32 -17.09
CA ASP A 172 15.37 21.67 -16.98
C ASP A 172 15.22 20.22 -16.51
N THR A 173 15.17 19.30 -17.46
CA THR A 173 15.04 17.87 -17.17
C THR A 173 16.38 17.24 -16.80
N VAL A 174 16.41 16.50 -15.68
CA VAL A 174 17.51 15.60 -15.32
C VAL A 174 17.06 14.16 -15.56
N LYS A 175 17.75 13.45 -16.46
CA LYS A 175 17.49 12.01 -16.65
C LYS A 175 18.04 11.22 -15.46
N CYS A 176 17.14 10.69 -14.64
CA CYS A 176 17.51 9.77 -13.57
C CYS A 176 17.43 8.33 -14.07
N GLN A 177 18.54 7.59 -13.99
CA GLN A 177 18.50 6.13 -14.15
C GLN A 177 18.03 5.52 -12.84
N TYR A 178 16.91 4.81 -12.88
CA TYR A 178 16.38 4.08 -11.73
C TYR A 178 16.27 2.59 -12.06
N LEU A 179 16.49 1.76 -11.05
CA LEU A 179 16.32 0.32 -11.16
C LEU A 179 14.81 0.00 -11.09
N LYS A 180 14.31 -0.75 -12.07
CA LYS A 180 12.99 -1.38 -11.97
C LYS A 180 13.18 -2.78 -11.40
N GLY A 181 12.48 -3.09 -10.30
CA GLY A 181 12.43 -4.46 -9.79
C GLY A 181 11.92 -5.40 -10.88
N LYS A 182 12.59 -6.54 -11.08
CA LYS A 182 12.02 -7.63 -11.87
C LYS A 182 10.85 -8.18 -11.07
N VAL A 183 9.64 -7.96 -11.56
CA VAL A 183 8.44 -8.69 -11.12
C VAL A 183 8.43 -10.02 -11.85
#